data_AF-A0A350LNY0-F1
#
_entry.id   AF-A0A350LNY0-F1
#
_cell.length_a   1.000
_cell.length_b   1.000
_cell.length_c   1.000
_cell.angle_alpha   90.00
_cell.angle_beta   90.00
_cell.angle_gamma   90.00
#
_symmetry.space_group_name_H-M   'P 1'
#
loop_
_entity.id
_entity.type
_entity.pdbx_description
1 polymer ?
#
loop_
_entity_poly.entity_id
_entity_poly.type
_entity_poly.pdbx_seq_one_letter_code
_entity_poly.pdbx_strand_id
1 'polypeptide(L)'
;AFLLFSVSEGPLLLLAGFVMLALTTGANSVVPNAFWAEFYGSAHMGRIKAMAAAIMVLGSAIGPGITGLAIDLGIGIEAQFVIIAGYFAFTTVMMMIGVARARPALAPTP
;
A
#
# COMPACT_ATOMS: atom_id res chain seq x y z
N ALA A 1 -9.55 5.08 -3.79
CA ALA A 1 -9.30 4.54 -5.15
C ALA A 1 -10.12 3.28 -5.41
N PHE A 2 -9.77 2.12 -4.84
CA PHE A 2 -10.43 0.85 -5.16
C PHE A 2 -11.94 0.79 -4.90
N LEU A 3 -12.45 1.37 -3.80
CA LEU A 3 -13.91 1.50 -3.59
C LEU A 3 -14.60 2.40 -4.62
N LEU A 4 -13.90 3.41 -5.15
CA LEU A 4 -14.43 4.25 -6.22
C LEU A 4 -14.48 3.46 -7.54
N PHE A 5 -13.45 2.65 -7.80
CA PHE A 5 -13.44 1.77 -8.97
C PHE A 5 -14.52 0.69 -8.90
N SER A 6 -14.85 0.15 -7.72
CA SER A 6 -15.85 -0.92 -7.59
C SER A 6 -17.29 -0.46 -7.87
N VAL A 7 -17.60 0.83 -7.67
CA VAL A 7 -18.97 1.37 -7.84
C VAL A 7 -19.05 2.36 -9.02
N SER A 8 -17.99 2.46 -9.82
CA SER A 8 -17.91 3.44 -10.90
C SER A 8 -18.68 2.97 -12.13
N GLU A 9 -19.85 3.59 -12.36
CA GLU A 9 -20.64 3.41 -13.58
C GLU A 9 -20.32 4.47 -14.66
N GLY A 10 -19.47 5.46 -14.37
CA GLY A 10 -19.18 6.55 -15.31
C GLY A 10 -17.79 7.21 -15.15
N PRO A 11 -17.36 8.01 -16.14
CA PRO A 11 -15.98 8.50 -16.23
C PRO A 11 -15.54 9.39 -15.04
N LEU A 12 -16.47 10.12 -14.44
CA LEU A 12 -16.16 11.06 -13.35
C LEU A 12 -15.67 10.33 -12.09
N LEU A 13 -16.36 9.25 -11.69
CA LEU A 13 -15.99 8.51 -10.49
C LEU A 13 -14.70 7.70 -10.69
N LEU A 14 -14.52 7.17 -11.90
CA LEU A 14 -13.29 6.54 -12.34
C LEU A 14 -12.10 7.51 -12.27
N LEU A 15 -12.27 8.75 -12.75
CA LEU A 15 -11.25 9.79 -12.66
C LEU A 15 -10.90 10.12 -11.20
N ALA A 16 -11.92 10.27 -10.33
CA ALA A 16 -11.68 10.49 -8.91
C ALA A 16 -10.90 9.32 -8.27
N GLY A 17 -11.20 8.08 -8.67
CA GLY A 17 -10.46 6.88 -8.29
C GLY A 17 -8.98 6.96 -8.69
N PHE A 18 -8.69 7.37 -9.93
CA PHE A 18 -7.33 7.56 -10.43
C PHE A 18 -6.60 8.72 -9.76
N VAL A 19 -7.27 9.83 -9.45
CA VAL A 19 -6.66 10.93 -8.67
C VAL A 19 -6.20 10.43 -7.32
N MET A 20 -7.05 9.67 -6.59
CA MET A 20 -6.64 9.09 -5.31
C MET A 20 -5.48 8.11 -5.45
N LEU A 21 -5.47 7.30 -6.51
CA LEU A 21 -4.39 6.36 -6.79
C LEU A 21 -3.09 7.13 -7.05
N ALA A 22 -3.13 8.16 -7.89
CA ALA A 22 -1.99 9.01 -8.24
C ALA A 22 -1.41 9.72 -7.00
N LEU A 23 -2.26 10.27 -6.13
CA LEU A 23 -1.82 10.87 -4.86
C LEU A 23 -1.11 9.85 -3.97
N THR A 24 -1.66 8.64 -3.86
CA THR A 24 -1.08 7.58 -3.04
C THR A 24 0.28 7.12 -3.59
N THR A 25 0.36 6.89 -4.89
CA THR A 25 1.61 6.50 -5.57
C THR A 25 2.67 7.60 -5.48
N GLY A 26 2.27 8.87 -5.66
CA GLY A 26 3.17 10.02 -5.50
C GLY A 26 3.70 10.18 -4.08
N ALA A 27 2.83 10.00 -3.07
CA ALA A 27 3.27 10.02 -1.67
C ALA A 27 4.22 8.85 -1.36
N ASN A 28 3.95 7.65 -1.89
CA ASN A 28 4.78 6.46 -1.66
C ASN A 28 6.21 6.58 -2.23
N SER A 29 6.41 7.34 -3.31
CA SER A 29 7.75 7.51 -3.90
C SER A 29 8.64 8.50 -3.12
N VAL A 30 8.03 9.44 -2.38
CA VAL A 30 8.75 10.52 -1.69
C VAL A 30 8.84 10.27 -0.18
N VAL A 31 7.72 10.00 0.49
CA VAL A 31 7.62 9.99 1.96
C VAL A 31 8.51 8.92 2.61
N PRO A 32 8.49 7.63 2.19
CA PRO A 32 9.33 6.61 2.81
C PRO A 32 10.83 6.88 2.62
N ASN A 33 11.21 7.40 1.46
CA ASN A 33 12.61 7.72 1.16
C ASN A 33 13.14 8.85 2.05
N ALA A 34 12.35 9.91 2.25
CA ALA A 34 12.68 10.99 3.17
C ALA A 34 12.71 10.49 4.63
N PHE A 35 11.70 9.72 5.03
CA PHE A 35 11.61 9.13 6.37
C PHE A 35 12.82 8.24 6.68
N TRP A 36 13.23 7.37 5.76
CA TRP A 36 14.39 6.52 6.02
C TRP A 36 15.69 7.31 6.17
N ALA A 37 15.87 8.36 5.36
CA ALA A 37 17.03 9.22 5.44
C ALA A 37 17.10 9.96 6.78
N GLU A 38 15.96 10.45 7.29
CA GLU A 38 15.87 11.18 8.55
C GLU A 38 16.04 10.27 9.78
N PHE A 39 15.39 9.10 9.80
CA PHE A 39 15.35 8.25 10.99
C PHE A 39 16.46 7.18 11.06
N TYR A 40 16.95 6.69 9.92
CA TYR A 40 17.95 5.61 9.88
C TYR A 40 19.33 6.07 9.42
N GLY A 41 19.46 7.32 8.97
CA GLY A 41 20.70 7.87 8.43
C GLY A 41 21.20 7.12 7.19
N SER A 42 22.35 7.49 6.64
CA SER A 42 22.86 6.92 5.37
C SER A 42 23.53 5.54 5.50
N ALA A 43 23.95 5.14 6.70
CA ALA A 43 24.79 3.95 6.92
C ALA A 43 24.08 2.61 6.58
N HIS A 44 22.77 2.53 6.75
CA HIS A 44 22.00 1.29 6.54
C HIS A 44 20.95 1.38 5.42
N MET A 45 20.91 2.49 4.67
CA MET A 45 19.91 2.74 3.63
C MET A 45 19.88 1.67 2.54
N GLY A 46 21.05 1.14 2.16
CA GLY A 46 21.13 0.07 1.16
C GLY A 46 20.38 -1.19 1.59
N ARG A 47 20.50 -1.59 2.86
CA ARG A 47 19.83 -2.79 3.40
C ARG A 47 18.31 -2.61 3.49
N ILE A 48 17.87 -1.44 3.97
CA ILE A 48 16.44 -1.11 4.08
C ILE A 48 15.78 -1.11 2.71
N LYS A 49 16.38 -0.42 1.73
CA LYS A 49 15.86 -0.35 0.36
C LYS A 49 15.85 -1.71 -0.32
N ALA A 50 16.88 -2.54 -0.12
CA ALA A 50 16.91 -3.90 -0.67
C ALA A 50 15.78 -4.77 -0.13
N MET A 51 15.54 -4.74 1.19
CA MET A 51 14.44 -5.48 1.81
C MET A 51 13.07 -4.98 1.33
N ALA A 52 12.88 -3.65 1.27
CA ALA A 52 11.65 -3.06 0.74
C ALA A 52 11.40 -3.46 -0.72
N ALA A 53 12.43 -3.45 -1.57
CA ALA A 53 12.34 -3.87 -2.95
C ALA A 53 11.99 -5.37 -3.07
N ALA A 54 12.61 -6.23 -2.26
CA ALA A 54 12.29 -7.66 -2.25
C ALA A 54 10.82 -7.93 -1.89
N ILE A 55 10.29 -7.24 -0.86
CA ILE A 55 8.88 -7.33 -0.48
C ILE A 55 7.97 -6.84 -1.63
N MET A 56 8.34 -5.74 -2.27
CA MET A 56 7.58 -5.18 -3.39
C MET A 56 7.53 -6.14 -4.59
N VAL A 57 8.67 -6.73 -4.97
CA VAL A 57 8.75 -7.72 -6.06
C VAL A 57 7.90 -8.95 -5.73
N LEU A 58 8.04 -9.51 -4.53
CA LEU A 58 7.24 -10.64 -4.08
C LEU A 58 5.73 -10.33 -4.14
N GLY A 59 5.31 -9.19 -3.59
CA GLY A 59 3.91 -8.77 -3.62
C GLY A 59 3.38 -8.59 -5.04
N SER A 60 4.19 -8.00 -5.94
CA SER A 60 3.81 -7.81 -7.34
C SER A 60 3.68 -9.12 -8.12
N ALA A 61 4.43 -10.17 -7.74
CA ALA A 61 4.30 -11.49 -8.35
C ALA A 61 3.07 -12.25 -7.84
N ILE A 62 2.75 -12.10 -6.54
CA ILE A 62 1.57 -12.73 -5.93
C ILE A 62 0.27 -12.12 -6.47
N GLY A 63 0.24 -10.80 -6.70
CA GLY A 63 -0.95 -10.08 -7.16
C GLY A 63 -1.64 -10.74 -8.37
N PRO A 64 -0.98 -10.82 -9.54
CA PRO A 64 -1.52 -11.48 -10.73
C PRO A 64 -1.87 -12.95 -10.52
N GLY A 65 -1.14 -13.67 -9.66
CA GLY A 65 -1.46 -15.06 -9.34
C GLY A 65 -2.81 -15.20 -8.63
N ILE A 66 -3.07 -14.36 -7.62
CA ILE A 66 -4.33 -14.37 -6.89
C ILE A 66 -5.48 -13.81 -7.74
N THR A 67 -5.28 -12.66 -8.38
CA THR A 67 -6.34 -12.03 -9.17
C THR A 67 -6.63 -12.79 -10.46
N GLY A 68 -5.62 -13.39 -11.09
CA GLY A 68 -5.78 -14.26 -12.26
C GLY A 68 -6.64 -15.48 -11.93
N LEU A 69 -6.32 -16.21 -10.85
CA LEU A 69 -7.15 -17.31 -10.37
C LEU A 69 -8.58 -16.87 -10.02
N ALA A 70 -8.74 -15.69 -9.43
CA ALA A 70 -10.06 -15.14 -9.12
C ALA A 70 -10.88 -14.87 -10.40
N ILE A 71 -10.25 -14.35 -11.45
CA ILE A 71 -10.88 -14.16 -12.77
C ILE A 71 -11.25 -15.51 -13.38
N ASP A 72 -10.37 -16.51 -13.33
CA ASP A 72 -10.62 -17.85 -13.84
C ASP A 72 -11.82 -18.53 -13.12
N LEU A 73 -12.02 -18.21 -11.84
CA LEU A 73 -13.17 -18.65 -11.05
C LEU A 73 -14.45 -17.82 -11.28
N GLY A 74 -14.41 -16.82 -12.16
CA GLY A 74 -15.56 -15.97 -12.50
C GLY A 74 -15.84 -14.84 -11.49
N ILE A 75 -14.89 -14.51 -10.61
CA ILE A 75 -15.04 -13.41 -9.65
C ILE A 75 -14.82 -12.08 -10.39
N GLY A 76 -15.90 -11.30 -10.52
CA GLY A 76 -15.90 -9.98 -11.16
C GLY A 76 -14.89 -9.00 -10.54
N ILE A 77 -14.39 -8.08 -11.36
CA ILE A 77 -13.33 -7.13 -10.97
C ILE A 77 -13.80 -6.15 -9.88
N GLU A 78 -15.10 -5.85 -9.85
CA GLU A 78 -15.75 -4.99 -8.86
C GLU A 78 -15.64 -5.62 -7.46
N ALA A 79 -15.91 -6.94 -7.36
CA ALA A 79 -15.77 -7.68 -6.12
C ALA A 79 -14.29 -7.73 -5.68
N GLN A 80 -13.36 -7.91 -6.63
CA GLN A 80 -11.93 -7.87 -6.34
C GLN A 80 -11.49 -6.51 -5.80
N PHE A 81 -12.00 -5.40 -6.35
CA PHE A 81 -11.70 -4.05 -5.85
C PHE A 81 -12.20 -3.83 -4.42
N VAL A 82 -13.36 -4.37 -4.04
CA VAL A 82 -13.83 -4.31 -2.65
C VAL A 82 -12.91 -5.10 -1.72
N ILE A 83 -12.50 -6.31 -2.12
CA ILE A 83 -11.57 -7.14 -1.35
C ILE A 83 -10.23 -6.42 -1.17
N ILE A 84 -9.68 -5.85 -2.24
CA ILE A 84 -8.42 -5.08 -2.20
C ILE A 84 -8.55 -3.87 -1.27
N ALA A 85 -9.68 -3.14 -1.33
CA ALA A 85 -9.93 -2.03 -0.42
C ALA A 85 -9.96 -2.49 1.06
N GLY A 86 -10.63 -3.62 1.34
CA GLY A 86 -10.65 -4.24 2.66
C GLY A 86 -9.25 -4.63 3.14
N TYR A 87 -8.42 -5.19 2.26
CA TYR A 87 -7.03 -5.52 2.56
C TYR A 87 -6.18 -4.28 2.89
N PHE A 88 -6.33 -3.18 2.16
CA PHE A 88 -5.64 -1.92 2.49
C PHE A 88 -6.10 -1.33 3.82
N ALA A 89 -7.39 -1.40 4.12
CA ALA A 89 -7.91 -0.98 5.43
C ALA A 89 -7.33 -1.85 6.56
N PHE A 90 -7.35 -3.17 6.39
CA PHE A 90 -6.79 -4.12 7.35
C PHE A 90 -5.30 -3.88 7.62
N THR A 91 -4.48 -3.78 6.56
CA THR A 91 -3.04 -3.54 6.69
C THR A 91 -2.74 -2.19 7.34
N THR A 92 -3.53 -1.15 7.05
CA THR A 92 -3.41 0.16 7.69
C THR A 92 -3.74 0.09 9.18
N VAL A 93 -4.80 -0.61 9.57
CA VAL A 93 -5.15 -0.85 10.98
C VAL A 93 -4.04 -1.61 11.70
N MET A 94 -3.53 -2.68 11.10
CA MET A 94 -2.42 -3.47 11.65
C MET A 94 -1.15 -2.62 11.82
N MET A 95 -0.83 -1.79 10.84
CA MET A 95 0.29 -0.84 10.93
C MET A 95 0.08 0.16 12.07
N MET A 96 -1.11 0.77 12.18
CA MET A 96 -1.43 1.71 13.26
C MET A 96 -1.29 1.06 14.65
N ILE A 97 -1.77 -0.18 14.81
CA ILE A 97 -1.61 -0.93 16.06
C ILE A 97 -0.12 -1.16 16.36
N GLY A 98 0.65 -1.59 15.37
CA GLY A 98 2.10 -1.81 15.51
C GLY A 98 2.84 -0.54 15.95
N VAL A 99 2.56 0.58 15.28
CA VAL A 99 3.16 1.89 15.60
C VAL A 99 2.73 2.38 16.98
N ALA A 100 1.44 2.29 17.31
CA ALA A 100 0.93 2.73 18.62
C ALA A 100 1.55 1.93 19.78
N ARG A 101 1.82 0.64 19.57
CA ARG A 101 2.51 -0.22 20.55
C ARG A 101 4.01 0.04 20.64
N ALA A 102 4.66 0.37 19.53
CA ALA A 102 6.11 0.64 19.50
C ALA A 102 6.47 2.05 19.97
N ARG A 103 5.58 3.03 19.80
CA ARG A 103 5.82 4.44 20.15
C ARG A 103 6.28 4.66 21.60
N PRO A 104 5.72 4.02 22.64
CA PRO A 104 6.18 4.18 24.02
C PRO A 104 7.59 3.64 24.28
N ALA A 105 8.10 2.75 23.42
CA ALA A 105 9.43 2.17 23.57
C ALA A 105 10.54 3.08 22.97
N LEU A 106 10.17 4.18 22.31
CA LEU A 106 11.13 5.15 21.81
C LEU A 106 11.59 6.05 22.97
N ALA A 107 12.90 6.25 23.10
CA ALA A 107 13.46 7.19 24.06
C ALA A 107 12.91 8.61 23.80
N PRO A 108 12.71 9.45 24.82
CA PRO A 108 12.37 10.85 24.62
C PRO A 108 13.42 11.49 23.72
N THR A 109 12.98 12.16 22.66
CA THR A 109 13.85 12.98 21.82
C THR A 109 14.52 14.04 22.71
N PRO A 110 15.85 14.20 22.70
CA PRO A 110 16.52 15.29 23.41
C PRO A 110 16.14 16.66 22.86
#